data_AF-A0A672QHP2-F1
#
_entry.id   AF-A0A672QHP2-F1
#
_cell.length_a   1.000
_cell.length_b   1.000
_cell.length_c   1.000
_cell.angle_alpha   90.00
_cell.angle_beta   90.00
_cell.angle_gamma   90.00
#
_symmetry.space_group_name_H-M   'P 1'
#
loop_
_entity.id
_entity.type
_entity.pdbx_description
1 polymer ?
#
loop_
_entity_poly.entity_id
_entity_poly.type
_entity_poly.pdbx_seq_one_letter_code
_entity_poly.pdbx_strand_id
1 'polypeptide(L)'
;MAYVVYLNFFLSDCSVDFMGGWQLSLGNMNLRLWRFYGRVATEPGQHEPETLEAIRENARGLAGISGERIWVELKKMLVGDHADHLLDLVYELGLAQYTGLPADGNVEEMKQIWQKAHDCSPKPMTILTALFRSQDDVEKLDLRLKLSREEKNLSLFLVKYRRDLVKEQDEHDSMKPYTDFIIDSREPDSQSKVLELLKYQGEKKLLDELSRWSIPRFPVSGHDLRKLGFTSGKEIGTILQELRDMWKKSHYQMSKEELLATLSTS
;
A
#
# COMPACT_ATOMS: atom_id res chain seq x y z
N MET A 1 -1.30 -28.70 -23.63
CA MET A 1 -0.34 -29.34 -22.69
C MET A 1 -0.36 -28.72 -21.30
N ALA A 2 -0.57 -27.40 -21.16
CA ALA A 2 -0.73 -26.75 -19.84
C ALA A 2 -1.91 -27.31 -19.02
N TYR A 3 -3.04 -27.64 -19.66
CA TYR A 3 -4.26 -28.14 -19.02
C TYR A 3 -4.09 -29.39 -18.13
N VAL A 4 -3.23 -30.33 -18.54
CA VAL A 4 -3.00 -31.60 -17.81
C VAL A 4 -2.11 -31.37 -16.58
N VAL A 5 -1.31 -30.30 -16.58
CA VAL A 5 -0.49 -29.88 -15.44
C VAL A 5 -1.32 -29.07 -14.44
N TYR A 6 -2.26 -28.26 -14.92
CA TYR A 6 -3.23 -27.50 -14.10
C TYR A 6 -4.07 -28.42 -13.20
N LEU A 7 -4.55 -29.57 -13.70
CA LEU A 7 -5.36 -30.51 -12.91
C LEU A 7 -4.53 -31.50 -12.06
N ASN A 8 -3.47 -32.10 -12.61
CA ASN A 8 -2.76 -33.17 -11.89
C ASN A 8 -1.97 -32.67 -10.67
N PHE A 9 -1.45 -31.45 -10.70
CA PHE A 9 -0.74 -30.87 -9.55
C PHE A 9 -1.71 -30.37 -8.46
N PHE A 10 -2.97 -30.05 -8.84
CA PHE A 10 -4.02 -29.64 -7.90
C PHE A 10 -4.59 -30.82 -7.09
N LEU A 11 -4.51 -32.04 -7.63
CA LEU A 11 -4.98 -33.28 -7.00
C LEU A 11 -4.01 -33.86 -5.96
N SER A 12 -2.72 -33.47 -5.95
CA SER A 12 -1.73 -34.03 -5.04
C SER A 12 -1.68 -33.34 -3.67
N ASP A 13 -2.04 -32.05 -3.57
CA ASP A 13 -1.95 -31.25 -2.34
C ASP A 13 -3.29 -31.11 -1.58
N CYS A 14 -4.39 -31.52 -2.21
CA CYS A 14 -5.66 -31.75 -1.53
C CYS A 14 -5.78 -33.26 -1.33
N SER A 15 -5.77 -33.78 -0.09
CA SER A 15 -6.20 -35.17 0.14
C SER A 15 -7.62 -35.33 -0.39
N VAL A 16 -7.76 -36.01 -1.53
CA VAL A 16 -9.06 -36.34 -2.14
C VAL A 16 -9.10 -37.85 -2.32
N ASP A 17 -9.85 -38.51 -1.45
CA ASP A 17 -10.35 -39.87 -1.67
C ASP A 17 -11.20 -39.88 -2.94
N PHE A 18 -10.82 -40.76 -3.85
CA PHE A 18 -11.32 -40.84 -5.22
C PHE A 18 -12.62 -41.66 -5.29
N MET A 19 -13.68 -41.26 -4.57
CA MET A 19 -15.01 -41.87 -4.75
C MET A 19 -16.15 -40.88 -4.46
N GLY A 20 -16.73 -40.33 -5.54
CA GLY A 20 -18.09 -39.77 -5.53
C GLY A 20 -18.20 -38.25 -5.60
N GLY A 21 -18.60 -37.75 -6.78
CA GLY A 21 -19.29 -36.46 -6.93
C GLY A 21 -18.43 -35.20 -6.83
N TRP A 22 -18.42 -34.41 -7.91
CA TRP A 22 -17.78 -33.09 -8.05
C TRP A 22 -18.31 -31.98 -7.11
N GLN A 23 -18.98 -32.34 -6.02
CA GLN A 23 -19.76 -31.43 -5.17
C GLN A 23 -19.05 -31.06 -3.86
N LEU A 24 -17.80 -31.49 -3.66
CA LEU A 24 -17.04 -31.24 -2.43
C LEU A 24 -15.86 -30.26 -2.64
N SER A 25 -16.04 -29.05 -2.11
CA SER A 25 -15.03 -28.03 -1.73
C SER A 25 -14.59 -26.94 -2.75
N LEU A 26 -15.41 -26.61 -3.76
CA LEU A 26 -15.12 -25.53 -4.73
C LEU A 26 -14.87 -24.14 -4.12
N GLY A 27 -15.38 -23.84 -2.92
CA GLY A 27 -15.11 -22.56 -2.24
C GLY A 27 -13.60 -22.32 -2.05
N ASN A 28 -12.85 -23.35 -1.61
CA ASN A 28 -11.41 -23.24 -1.36
C ASN A 28 -10.56 -23.11 -2.64
N MET A 29 -11.15 -23.37 -3.83
CA MET A 29 -10.44 -23.50 -5.10
C MET A 29 -10.30 -22.17 -5.86
N ASN A 30 -11.26 -21.26 -5.74
CA ASN A 30 -11.32 -20.09 -6.63
C ASN A 30 -10.08 -19.20 -6.51
N LEU A 31 -9.73 -18.70 -5.32
CA LEU A 31 -8.58 -17.79 -5.14
C LEU A 31 -7.21 -18.42 -5.43
N ARG A 32 -7.07 -19.74 -5.25
CA ARG A 32 -5.84 -20.47 -5.59
C ARG A 32 -5.66 -20.58 -7.11
N LEU A 33 -6.76 -20.73 -7.84
CA LEU A 33 -6.76 -20.73 -9.31
C LEU A 33 -6.24 -19.39 -9.86
N TRP A 34 -6.68 -18.26 -9.31
CA TRP A 34 -6.21 -16.92 -9.70
C TRP A 34 -4.70 -16.75 -9.50
N ARG A 35 -4.18 -17.16 -8.34
CA ARG A 35 -2.73 -17.14 -8.06
C ARG A 35 -1.95 -17.99 -9.07
N PHE A 36 -2.45 -19.17 -9.39
CA PHE A 36 -1.75 -20.08 -10.30
C PHE A 36 -1.80 -19.56 -11.74
N TYR A 37 -2.94 -19.00 -12.16
CA TYR A 37 -3.06 -18.30 -13.43
C TYR A 37 -2.02 -17.18 -13.56
N GLY A 38 -1.95 -16.27 -12.59
CA GLY A 38 -0.98 -15.16 -12.60
C GLY A 38 0.50 -15.59 -12.51
N ARG A 39 0.81 -16.89 -12.47
CA ARG A 39 2.18 -17.43 -12.53
C ARG A 39 2.48 -18.22 -13.80
N VAL A 40 1.44 -18.76 -14.43
CA VAL A 40 1.58 -19.73 -15.52
C VAL A 40 1.10 -19.17 -16.85
N ALA A 41 0.15 -18.23 -16.83
CA ALA A 41 -0.35 -17.58 -18.02
C ALA A 41 0.72 -16.65 -18.62
N THR A 42 1.03 -16.87 -19.89
CA THR A 42 1.95 -16.00 -20.64
C THR A 42 1.26 -14.70 -21.04
N GLU A 43 -0.05 -14.73 -21.29
CA GLU A 43 -0.86 -13.57 -21.66
C GLU A 43 -2.12 -13.47 -20.76
N PRO A 44 -2.67 -12.27 -20.53
CA PRO A 44 -3.96 -12.11 -19.85
C PRO A 44 -5.11 -12.68 -20.70
N GLY A 45 -6.20 -13.08 -20.06
CA GLY A 45 -7.42 -13.57 -20.75
C GLY A 45 -7.42 -15.02 -21.21
N GLN A 46 -6.38 -15.81 -20.93
CA GLN A 46 -6.27 -17.23 -21.32
C GLN A 46 -7.07 -18.16 -20.40
N HIS A 47 -8.38 -17.90 -20.27
CA HIS A 47 -9.30 -18.68 -19.46
C HIS A 47 -10.27 -19.49 -20.32
N GLU A 48 -10.47 -20.76 -19.98
CA GLU A 48 -11.56 -21.54 -20.57
C GLU A 48 -12.92 -20.99 -20.10
N PRO A 49 -13.88 -20.72 -21.01
CA PRO A 49 -15.19 -20.16 -20.65
C PRO A 49 -15.94 -20.99 -19.60
N GLU A 50 -15.84 -22.32 -19.69
CA GLU A 50 -16.46 -23.27 -18.76
C GLU A 50 -15.91 -23.10 -17.33
N THR A 51 -14.63 -22.77 -17.19
CA THR A 51 -14.00 -22.52 -15.89
C THR A 51 -14.51 -21.22 -15.28
N LEU A 52 -14.65 -20.16 -16.09
CA LEU A 52 -15.20 -18.88 -15.63
C LEU A 52 -16.66 -19.03 -15.18
N GLU A 53 -17.46 -19.81 -15.91
CA GLU A 53 -18.85 -20.08 -15.52
C GLU A 53 -18.93 -20.87 -14.21
N ALA A 54 -18.12 -21.94 -14.06
CA ALA A 54 -18.06 -22.69 -12.82
C ALA A 54 -17.67 -21.81 -11.62
N ILE A 55 -16.74 -20.87 -11.80
CA ILE A 55 -16.37 -19.90 -10.75
C ILE A 55 -17.55 -19.00 -10.39
N ARG A 56 -18.26 -18.47 -11.41
CA ARG A 56 -19.44 -17.61 -11.23
C ARG A 56 -20.53 -18.32 -10.45
N GLU A 57 -20.88 -19.55 -10.83
CA GLU A 57 -21.90 -20.36 -10.15
C GLU A 57 -21.54 -20.66 -8.68
N ASN A 58 -20.24 -20.79 -8.38
CA ASN A 58 -19.74 -21.12 -7.05
C ASN A 58 -19.28 -19.90 -6.22
N ALA A 59 -19.44 -18.68 -6.74
CA ALA A 59 -18.99 -17.43 -6.13
C ALA A 59 -19.43 -17.28 -4.66
N ARG A 60 -20.69 -17.62 -4.38
CA ARG A 60 -21.30 -17.55 -3.05
C ARG A 60 -20.56 -18.39 -2.00
N GLY A 61 -19.87 -19.44 -2.42
CA GLY A 61 -19.05 -20.27 -1.53
C GLY A 61 -17.92 -19.49 -0.84
N LEU A 62 -17.46 -18.39 -1.42
CA LEU A 62 -16.45 -17.50 -0.81
C LEU A 62 -16.93 -16.87 0.52
N ALA A 63 -18.25 -16.68 0.70
CA ALA A 63 -18.80 -16.13 1.94
C ALA A 63 -18.54 -17.05 3.16
N GLY A 64 -18.41 -18.36 2.94
CA GLY A 64 -18.12 -19.34 3.99
C GLY A 64 -16.63 -19.48 4.33
N ILE A 65 -15.73 -18.81 3.61
CA ILE A 65 -14.28 -18.92 3.82
C ILE A 65 -13.82 -17.84 4.78
N SER A 66 -12.90 -18.20 5.69
CA SER A 66 -12.34 -17.26 6.64
C SER A 66 -11.65 -16.08 5.93
N GLY A 67 -11.75 -14.89 6.52
CA GLY A 67 -11.19 -13.67 5.96
C GLY A 67 -9.69 -13.74 5.76
N GLU A 68 -8.99 -14.33 6.72
CA GLU A 68 -7.53 -14.48 6.70
C GLU A 68 -7.08 -15.32 5.51
N ARG A 69 -7.82 -16.40 5.19
CA ARG A 69 -7.51 -17.27 4.06
C ARG A 69 -7.74 -16.57 2.72
N ILE A 70 -8.83 -15.82 2.61
CA ILE A 70 -9.09 -14.96 1.44
C ILE A 70 -7.96 -13.94 1.30
N TRP A 71 -7.59 -13.29 2.40
CA TRP A 71 -6.58 -12.25 2.39
C TRP A 71 -5.21 -12.75 1.96
N VAL A 72 -4.79 -13.94 2.42
CA VAL A 72 -3.52 -14.56 2.00
C VAL A 72 -3.45 -14.76 0.49
N GLU A 73 -4.54 -15.17 -0.16
CA GLU A 73 -4.54 -15.39 -1.61
C GLU A 73 -4.71 -14.07 -2.38
N LEU A 74 -5.55 -13.14 -1.91
CA LEU A 74 -5.67 -11.80 -2.50
C LEU A 74 -4.31 -11.07 -2.51
N LYS A 75 -3.54 -11.14 -1.41
CA LYS A 75 -2.20 -10.54 -1.36
C LYS A 75 -1.27 -11.06 -2.43
N LYS A 76 -1.28 -12.37 -2.68
CA LYS A 76 -0.43 -12.99 -3.69
C LYS A 76 -0.87 -12.62 -5.11
N MET A 77 -2.17 -12.48 -5.33
CA MET A 77 -2.72 -12.03 -6.60
C MET A 77 -2.35 -10.58 -6.90
N LEU A 78 -2.50 -9.67 -5.92
CA LEU A 78 -2.24 -8.23 -6.07
C LEU A 78 -0.81 -7.86 -6.47
N VAL A 79 0.16 -8.71 -6.11
CA VAL A 79 1.59 -8.52 -6.41
C VAL A 79 2.11 -9.52 -7.45
N GLY A 80 1.21 -10.33 -8.04
CA GLY A 80 1.54 -11.28 -9.09
C GLY A 80 1.39 -10.66 -10.48
N ASP A 81 1.74 -11.44 -11.51
CA ASP A 81 1.58 -11.01 -12.89
C ASP A 81 0.09 -10.96 -13.28
N HIS A 82 -0.24 -10.04 -14.18
CA HIS A 82 -1.61 -9.82 -14.69
C HIS A 82 -2.64 -9.47 -13.61
N ALA A 83 -2.23 -8.91 -12.46
CA ALA A 83 -3.15 -8.62 -11.36
C ALA A 83 -4.26 -7.61 -11.76
N ASP A 84 -3.95 -6.72 -12.70
CA ASP A 84 -4.88 -5.79 -13.32
C ASP A 84 -6.05 -6.51 -14.01
N HIS A 85 -5.75 -7.55 -14.81
CA HIS A 85 -6.75 -8.40 -15.46
C HIS A 85 -7.48 -9.32 -14.48
N LEU A 86 -6.76 -9.89 -13.51
CA LEU A 86 -7.37 -10.79 -12.52
C LEU A 86 -8.39 -10.07 -11.64
N LEU A 87 -8.13 -8.82 -11.30
CA LEU A 87 -9.08 -8.02 -10.53
C LEU A 87 -10.30 -7.60 -11.36
N ASP A 88 -10.17 -7.30 -12.65
CA ASP A 88 -11.36 -7.12 -13.51
C ASP A 88 -12.30 -8.30 -13.39
N LEU A 89 -11.76 -9.50 -13.58
CA LEU A 89 -12.57 -10.71 -13.54
C LEU A 89 -13.18 -10.97 -12.16
N VAL A 90 -12.51 -10.58 -11.06
CA VAL A 90 -13.11 -10.63 -9.71
C VAL A 90 -14.40 -9.80 -9.64
N TYR A 91 -14.45 -8.66 -10.31
CA TYR A 91 -15.66 -7.83 -10.39
C TYR A 91 -16.67 -8.38 -11.41
N GLU A 92 -16.23 -8.77 -12.62
CA GLU A 92 -17.11 -9.33 -13.67
C GLU A 92 -17.82 -10.62 -13.25
N LEU A 93 -17.15 -11.45 -12.45
CA LEU A 93 -17.71 -12.70 -11.91
C LEU A 93 -18.50 -12.47 -10.61
N GLY A 94 -18.61 -11.23 -10.13
CA GLY A 94 -19.38 -10.89 -8.93
C GLY A 94 -18.77 -11.46 -7.63
N LEU A 95 -17.45 -11.67 -7.59
CA LEU A 95 -16.75 -12.22 -6.43
C LEU A 95 -16.48 -11.15 -5.36
N ALA A 96 -16.32 -9.89 -5.74
CA ALA A 96 -15.97 -8.76 -4.87
C ALA A 96 -16.84 -8.66 -3.60
N GLN A 97 -18.16 -8.85 -3.75
CA GLN A 97 -19.14 -8.80 -2.65
C GLN A 97 -18.90 -9.86 -1.55
N TYR A 98 -18.19 -10.94 -1.85
CA TYR A 98 -17.91 -12.03 -0.90
C TYR A 98 -16.51 -11.94 -0.26
N THR A 99 -15.61 -11.16 -0.87
CA THR A 99 -14.21 -11.01 -0.44
C THR A 99 -13.96 -9.74 0.38
N GLY A 100 -15.00 -8.93 0.63
CA GLY A 100 -14.90 -7.69 1.41
C GLY A 100 -14.42 -6.49 0.58
N LEU A 101 -14.25 -6.67 -0.73
CA LEU A 101 -14.00 -5.58 -1.66
C LEU A 101 -15.27 -4.74 -1.83
N PRO A 102 -15.15 -3.42 -2.04
CA PRO A 102 -16.31 -2.57 -2.34
C PRO A 102 -16.96 -3.03 -3.65
N ALA A 103 -18.28 -3.13 -3.69
CA ALA A 103 -18.99 -3.56 -4.90
C ALA A 103 -18.84 -2.55 -6.06
N ASP A 104 -18.66 -1.28 -5.73
CA ASP A 104 -18.49 -0.14 -6.63
C ASP A 104 -17.03 0.37 -6.67
N GLY A 105 -16.07 -0.51 -6.41
CA GLY A 105 -14.65 -0.18 -6.37
C GLY A 105 -14.12 0.41 -7.68
N ASN A 106 -13.15 1.31 -7.57
CA ASN A 106 -12.56 1.96 -8.75
C ASN A 106 -11.50 1.06 -9.42
N VAL A 107 -11.99 0.08 -10.21
CA VAL A 107 -11.13 -0.89 -10.88
C VAL A 107 -10.17 -0.23 -11.87
N GLU A 108 -10.62 0.82 -12.56
CA GLU A 108 -9.79 1.56 -13.53
C GLU A 108 -8.60 2.26 -12.87
N GLU A 109 -8.82 2.98 -11.75
CA GLU A 109 -7.73 3.59 -10.98
C GLU A 109 -6.77 2.50 -10.47
N MET A 110 -7.29 1.35 -10.03
CA MET A 110 -6.46 0.23 -9.59
C MET A 110 -5.53 -0.27 -10.70
N LYS A 111 -6.02 -0.47 -11.93
CA LYS A 111 -5.16 -0.90 -13.06
C LYS A 111 -4.05 0.10 -13.31
N GLN A 112 -4.39 1.38 -13.32
CA GLN A 112 -3.41 2.46 -13.53
C GLN A 112 -2.34 2.45 -12.44
N ILE A 113 -2.73 2.22 -11.18
CA ILE A 113 -1.77 2.13 -10.07
C ILE A 113 -0.91 0.87 -10.19
N TRP A 114 -1.49 -0.28 -10.53
CA TRP A 114 -0.72 -1.50 -10.75
C TRP A 114 0.34 -1.32 -11.84
N GLN A 115 -0.03 -0.77 -13.00
CA GLN A 115 0.90 -0.48 -14.09
C GLN A 115 2.03 0.47 -13.66
N LYS A 116 1.72 1.53 -12.89
CA LYS A 116 2.72 2.47 -12.38
C LYS A 116 3.66 1.86 -11.36
N ALA A 117 3.15 0.99 -10.49
CA ALA A 117 3.83 0.57 -9.28
C ALA A 117 4.43 -0.84 -9.34
N HIS A 118 4.02 -1.71 -10.27
CA HIS A 118 4.40 -3.14 -10.28
C HIS A 118 5.92 -3.36 -10.26
N ASP A 119 6.70 -2.57 -11.02
CA ASP A 119 8.17 -2.62 -11.06
C ASP A 119 8.84 -2.22 -9.73
N CYS A 120 8.11 -1.53 -8.85
CA CYS A 120 8.63 -0.95 -7.62
C CYS A 120 8.33 -1.81 -6.38
N SER A 121 7.94 -3.08 -6.56
CA SER A 121 7.58 -4.01 -5.48
C SER A 121 6.59 -3.38 -4.49
N PRO A 122 5.36 -3.06 -4.93
CA PRO A 122 4.38 -2.40 -4.09
C PRO A 122 3.86 -3.37 -3.02
N LYS A 123 3.52 -2.86 -1.83
CA LYS A 123 2.74 -3.65 -0.86
C LYS A 123 1.35 -3.94 -1.45
N PRO A 124 0.71 -5.08 -1.13
CA PRO A 124 -0.63 -5.40 -1.63
C PRO A 124 -1.66 -4.29 -1.34
N MET A 125 -1.58 -3.67 -0.17
CA MET A 125 -2.48 -2.57 0.20
C MET A 125 -2.28 -1.32 -0.66
N THR A 126 -1.09 -1.11 -1.24
CA THR A 126 -0.82 0.02 -2.13
C THR A 126 -1.65 -0.08 -3.40
N ILE A 127 -1.71 -1.27 -4.00
CA ILE A 127 -2.56 -1.53 -5.17
C ILE A 127 -4.03 -1.53 -4.77
N LEU A 128 -4.38 -2.26 -3.71
CA LEU A 128 -5.77 -2.45 -3.31
C LEU A 128 -6.47 -1.16 -2.90
N THR A 129 -5.74 -0.21 -2.31
CA THR A 129 -6.30 1.08 -1.89
C THR A 129 -6.91 1.88 -3.04
N ALA A 130 -6.44 1.65 -4.27
CA ALA A 130 -7.02 2.30 -5.43
C ALA A 130 -8.50 1.97 -5.65
N LEU A 131 -8.98 0.82 -5.14
CA LEU A 131 -10.41 0.48 -5.19
C LEU A 131 -11.27 1.33 -4.24
N PHE A 132 -10.70 1.89 -3.18
CA PHE A 132 -11.46 2.55 -2.11
C PHE A 132 -11.78 4.00 -2.46
N ARG A 133 -12.97 4.44 -2.09
CA ARG A 133 -13.41 5.84 -2.21
C ARG A 133 -13.19 6.59 -0.91
N SER A 134 -13.30 5.89 0.22
CA SER A 134 -13.27 6.49 1.55
C SER A 134 -12.58 5.57 2.57
N GLN A 135 -12.33 6.10 3.77
CA GLN A 135 -11.80 5.32 4.89
C GLN A 135 -12.78 4.22 5.35
N ASP A 136 -14.09 4.41 5.15
CA ASP A 136 -15.10 3.41 5.49
C ASP A 136 -14.93 2.10 4.71
N ASP A 137 -14.42 2.17 3.48
CA ASP A 137 -14.15 0.97 2.68
C ASP A 137 -13.01 0.15 3.30
N VAL A 138 -12.02 0.83 3.89
CA VAL A 138 -10.92 0.20 4.62
C VAL A 138 -11.43 -0.49 5.88
N GLU A 139 -12.33 0.16 6.61
CA GLU A 139 -12.96 -0.43 7.81
C GLU A 139 -13.80 -1.66 7.46
N LYS A 140 -14.58 -1.61 6.38
CA LYS A 140 -15.36 -2.77 5.89
C LYS A 140 -14.45 -3.92 5.47
N LEU A 141 -13.36 -3.63 4.78
CA LEU A 141 -12.37 -4.63 4.38
C LEU A 141 -11.75 -5.29 5.62
N ASP A 142 -11.34 -4.50 6.60
CA ASP A 142 -10.74 -4.98 7.85
C ASP A 142 -11.71 -5.88 8.63
N LEU A 143 -12.98 -5.49 8.72
CA LEU A 143 -14.02 -6.32 9.35
C LEU A 143 -14.12 -7.71 8.71
N ARG A 144 -14.03 -7.79 7.37
CA ARG A 144 -14.18 -9.04 6.60
C ARG A 144 -12.91 -9.89 6.55
N LEU A 145 -11.74 -9.26 6.43
CA LEU A 145 -10.47 -9.91 6.15
C LEU A 145 -9.51 -9.99 7.33
N LYS A 146 -9.79 -9.27 8.43
CA LYS A 146 -8.95 -9.21 9.63
C LYS A 146 -7.52 -8.77 9.29
N LEU A 147 -7.40 -7.52 8.86
CA LEU A 147 -6.11 -6.97 8.43
C LEU A 147 -5.18 -6.80 9.61
N SER A 148 -3.88 -6.85 9.35
CA SER A 148 -2.91 -6.39 10.34
C SER A 148 -3.03 -4.87 10.56
N ARG A 149 -2.60 -4.40 11.72
CA ARG A 149 -2.55 -2.97 12.04
C ARG A 149 -1.74 -2.18 11.02
N GLU A 150 -0.64 -2.74 10.52
CA GLU A 150 0.21 -2.12 9.50
C GLU A 150 -0.55 -1.97 8.17
N GLU A 151 -1.19 -3.04 7.68
CA GLU A 151 -1.96 -3.02 6.43
C GLU A 151 -3.12 -2.01 6.49
N LYS A 152 -3.87 -2.00 7.60
CA LYS A 152 -4.95 -1.04 7.82
C LYS A 152 -4.44 0.40 7.82
N ASN A 153 -3.41 0.69 8.62
CA ASN A 153 -2.87 2.04 8.75
C ASN A 153 -2.27 2.56 7.45
N LEU A 154 -1.61 1.70 6.67
CA LEU A 154 -1.12 2.05 5.34
C LEU A 154 -2.26 2.45 4.40
N SER A 155 -3.33 1.66 4.36
CA SER A 155 -4.49 1.95 3.53
C SER A 155 -5.18 3.25 3.92
N LEU A 156 -5.42 3.47 5.23
CA LEU A 156 -6.00 4.71 5.74
C LEU A 156 -5.13 5.93 5.39
N PHE A 157 -3.81 5.79 5.50
CA PHE A 157 -2.85 6.81 5.09
C PHE A 157 -2.96 7.12 3.60
N LEU A 158 -2.94 6.10 2.75
CA LEU A 158 -3.04 6.26 1.30
C LEU A 158 -4.37 6.89 0.89
N VAL A 159 -5.50 6.42 1.39
CA VAL A 159 -6.82 7.02 1.11
C VAL A 159 -6.83 8.51 1.49
N LYS A 160 -6.22 8.85 2.64
CA LYS A 160 -6.18 10.22 3.14
C LYS A 160 -5.28 11.13 2.31
N TYR A 161 -4.11 10.66 1.89
CA TYR A 161 -3.06 11.54 1.38
C TYR A 161 -2.73 11.35 -0.12
N ARG A 162 -3.29 10.33 -0.80
CA ARG A 162 -2.98 10.05 -2.22
C ARG A 162 -3.19 11.22 -3.18
N ARG A 163 -4.07 12.17 -2.84
CA ARG A 163 -4.38 13.37 -3.65
C ARG A 163 -3.85 14.67 -3.06
N ASP A 164 -3.55 14.70 -1.76
CA ASP A 164 -3.24 15.93 -1.03
C ASP A 164 -1.73 16.07 -0.73
N LEU A 165 -1.04 14.95 -0.49
CA LEU A 165 0.41 14.92 -0.30
C LEU A 165 1.07 14.60 -1.65
N VAL A 166 1.27 15.64 -2.45
CA VAL A 166 1.84 15.57 -3.79
C VAL A 166 3.13 16.38 -3.86
N LYS A 167 3.96 16.13 -4.87
CA LYS A 167 5.16 16.92 -5.13
C LYS A 167 4.83 18.39 -5.40
N GLU A 168 5.74 19.27 -5.04
CA GLU A 168 5.70 20.66 -5.48
C GLU A 168 5.90 20.79 -6.99
N GLN A 169 5.39 21.88 -7.57
CA GLN A 169 5.57 22.17 -8.99
C GLN A 169 7.01 22.56 -9.34
N ASP A 170 7.71 23.20 -8.40
CA ASP A 170 9.13 23.49 -8.53
C ASP A 170 9.92 22.18 -8.40
N GLU A 171 10.75 21.86 -9.39
CA GLU A 171 11.55 20.64 -9.39
C GLU A 171 12.54 20.62 -8.22
N HIS A 172 13.06 21.78 -7.78
CA HIS A 172 13.99 21.88 -6.65
C HIS A 172 13.34 21.45 -5.33
N ASP A 173 12.05 21.75 -5.16
CA ASP A 173 11.30 21.50 -3.94
C ASP A 173 10.33 20.31 -4.07
N SER A 174 10.39 19.56 -5.16
CA SER A 174 9.47 18.46 -5.46
C SER A 174 9.39 17.41 -4.35
N MET A 175 10.50 17.16 -3.65
CA MET A 175 10.58 16.21 -2.53
C MET A 175 10.14 16.80 -1.18
N LYS A 176 10.02 18.12 -1.10
CA LYS A 176 9.86 18.85 0.17
C LYS A 176 8.58 18.48 0.93
N PRO A 177 7.39 18.37 0.30
CA PRO A 177 6.17 17.99 1.04
C PRO A 177 6.29 16.63 1.73
N TYR A 178 6.94 15.67 1.07
CA TYR A 178 7.15 14.32 1.58
C TYR A 178 8.13 14.29 2.76
N THR A 179 9.25 15.01 2.66
CA THR A 179 10.23 15.10 3.74
C THR A 179 9.71 15.88 4.93
N ASP A 180 8.99 16.99 4.71
CA ASP A 180 8.28 17.75 5.74
C ASP A 180 7.29 16.84 6.49
N PHE A 181 6.49 16.06 5.76
CA PHE A 181 5.56 15.10 6.35
C PHE A 181 6.27 14.07 7.25
N ILE A 182 7.40 13.52 6.79
CA ILE A 182 8.16 12.51 7.55
C ILE A 182 8.74 13.10 8.83
N ILE A 183 9.30 14.31 8.76
CA ILE A 183 9.92 14.99 9.91
C ILE A 183 8.90 15.41 10.95
N ASP A 184 7.71 15.85 10.52
CA ASP A 184 6.63 16.26 11.42
C ASP A 184 5.84 15.08 12.00
N SER A 185 5.90 13.93 11.33
CA SER A 185 5.26 12.73 11.82
C SER A 185 5.93 12.19 13.08
N ARG A 186 5.10 11.79 14.04
CA ARG A 186 5.53 11.08 15.26
C ARG A 186 5.56 9.56 15.08
N GLU A 187 5.14 9.08 13.90
CA GLU A 187 5.03 7.65 13.62
C GLU A 187 6.37 7.11 13.08
N PRO A 188 6.92 6.02 13.65
CA PRO A 188 8.21 5.49 13.24
C PRO A 188 8.19 4.90 11.82
N ASP A 189 7.03 4.57 11.28
CA ASP A 189 6.83 4.01 9.95
C ASP A 189 6.42 5.06 8.90
N SER A 190 6.50 6.36 9.21
CA SER A 190 6.10 7.46 8.32
C SER A 190 6.82 7.42 6.97
N GLN A 191 8.15 7.21 6.98
CA GLN A 191 8.93 7.08 5.74
C GLN A 191 8.46 5.89 4.91
N SER A 192 8.19 4.72 5.53
CA SER A 192 7.70 3.55 4.79
C SER A 192 6.35 3.81 4.13
N LYS A 193 5.43 4.51 4.82
CA LYS A 193 4.12 4.91 4.25
C LYS A 193 4.28 5.86 3.07
N VAL A 194 5.16 6.85 3.19
CA VAL A 194 5.42 7.81 2.11
C VAL A 194 6.06 7.14 0.90
N LEU A 195 6.96 6.16 1.09
CA LEU A 195 7.50 5.38 -0.03
C LEU A 195 6.39 4.63 -0.78
N GLU A 196 5.43 4.02 -0.08
CA GLU A 196 4.28 3.38 -0.74
C GLU A 196 3.35 4.39 -1.42
N LEU A 197 3.22 5.61 -0.87
CA LEU A 197 2.50 6.69 -1.54
C LEU A 197 3.18 7.13 -2.84
N LEU A 198 4.50 7.23 -2.86
CA LEU A 198 5.24 7.55 -4.10
C LEU A 198 5.08 6.44 -5.15
N LYS A 199 5.07 5.17 -4.74
CA LYS A 199 4.71 4.04 -5.62
C LYS A 199 3.29 4.19 -6.16
N TYR A 200 2.33 4.51 -5.30
CA TYR A 200 0.93 4.76 -5.68
C TYR A 200 0.81 5.89 -6.71
N GLN A 201 1.54 6.98 -6.52
CA GLN A 201 1.52 8.15 -7.41
C GLN A 201 2.29 7.91 -8.71
N GLY A 202 3.16 6.90 -8.77
CA GLY A 202 4.03 6.61 -9.91
C GLY A 202 5.28 7.50 -9.97
N GLU A 203 5.67 8.11 -8.85
CA GLU A 203 6.79 9.05 -8.75
C GLU A 203 8.12 8.31 -8.56
N LYS A 204 8.57 7.55 -9.58
CA LYS A 204 9.74 6.66 -9.51
C LYS A 204 11.05 7.39 -9.12
N LYS A 205 11.28 8.60 -9.66
CA LYS A 205 12.48 9.41 -9.34
C LYS A 205 12.53 9.79 -7.86
N LEU A 206 11.42 10.32 -7.33
CA LEU A 206 11.31 10.71 -5.93
C LEU A 206 11.36 9.49 -4.99
N LEU A 207 10.81 8.34 -5.42
CA LEU A 207 10.92 7.08 -4.69
C LEU A 207 12.40 6.69 -4.49
N ASP A 208 13.20 6.73 -5.56
CA ASP A 208 14.62 6.40 -5.50
C ASP A 208 15.39 7.37 -4.59
N GLU A 209 15.14 8.68 -4.71
CA GLU A 209 15.77 9.70 -3.86
C GLU A 209 15.39 9.52 -2.38
N LEU A 210 14.10 9.34 -2.07
CA LEU A 210 13.61 9.22 -0.70
C LEU A 210 14.02 7.90 -0.05
N SER A 211 14.20 6.84 -0.82
CA SER A 211 14.71 5.56 -0.32
C SER A 211 16.15 5.65 0.21
N ARG A 212 16.95 6.57 -0.33
CA ARG A 212 18.35 6.82 0.05
C ARG A 212 18.49 7.93 1.08
N TRP A 213 17.42 8.71 1.30
CA TRP A 213 17.41 9.80 2.25
C TRP A 213 17.39 9.28 3.68
N SER A 214 18.40 9.64 4.46
CA SER A 214 18.45 9.39 5.90
C SER A 214 17.77 10.54 6.64
N ILE A 215 16.78 10.20 7.48
CA ILE A 215 16.02 11.20 8.24
C ILE A 215 16.99 11.96 9.15
N PRO A 216 17.27 13.25 8.89
CA PRO A 216 18.24 13.99 9.67
C PRO A 216 17.63 14.34 11.04
N ARG A 217 18.49 14.42 12.06
CA ARG A 217 18.08 14.83 13.40
C ARG A 217 18.24 16.34 13.54
N PHE A 218 17.21 17.00 14.06
CA PHE A 218 17.29 18.42 14.37
C PHE A 218 18.48 18.68 15.33
N PRO A 219 19.44 19.54 14.95
CA PRO A 219 20.73 19.57 15.62
C PRO A 219 20.76 20.41 16.90
N VAL A 220 19.74 21.24 17.15
CA VAL A 220 19.68 22.15 18.31
C VAL A 220 18.80 21.58 19.43
N SER A 221 19.29 21.66 20.67
CA SER A 221 18.58 21.25 21.88
C SER A 221 18.25 22.43 22.78
N GLY A 222 17.28 22.27 23.68
CA GLY A 222 17.00 23.30 24.69
C GLY A 222 18.17 23.56 25.65
N HIS A 223 19.10 22.61 25.80
CA HIS A 223 20.31 22.82 26.59
C HIS A 223 21.29 23.78 25.91
N ASP A 224 21.36 23.75 24.58
CA ASP A 224 22.19 24.70 23.82
C ASP A 224 21.68 26.13 24.04
N LEU A 225 20.35 26.34 24.01
CA LEU A 225 19.75 27.65 24.30
C LEU A 225 19.97 28.11 25.75
N ARG A 226 19.94 27.18 26.72
CA ARG A 226 20.27 27.52 28.11
C ARG A 226 21.71 28.00 28.29
N LYS A 227 22.66 27.46 27.53
CA LYS A 227 24.05 27.93 27.53
C LYS A 227 24.20 29.35 26.98
N LEU A 228 23.30 29.77 26.10
CA LEU A 228 23.23 31.13 25.56
C LEU A 228 22.52 32.11 26.51
N GLY A 229 22.02 31.65 27.66
CA GLY A 229 21.40 32.50 28.70
C GLY A 229 19.88 32.47 28.74
N PHE A 230 19.21 31.74 27.83
CA PHE A 230 17.75 31.59 27.86
C PHE A 230 17.33 30.68 29.02
N THR A 231 16.47 31.18 29.92
CA THR A 231 16.05 30.43 31.13
C THR A 231 14.57 30.08 31.15
N SER A 232 13.73 30.82 30.41
CA SER A 232 12.29 30.58 30.33
C SER A 232 11.97 29.40 29.42
N GLY A 233 11.26 28.39 29.93
CA GLY A 233 10.87 27.21 29.14
C GLY A 233 9.95 27.55 27.96
N LYS A 234 9.08 28.56 28.12
CA LYS A 234 8.19 29.03 27.04
C LYS A 234 8.98 29.68 25.91
N GLU A 235 9.92 30.54 26.26
CA GLU A 235 10.82 31.22 25.31
C GLU A 235 11.70 30.23 24.55
N ILE A 236 12.32 29.27 25.27
CA ILE A 236 13.09 28.18 24.67
C ILE A 236 12.24 27.40 23.65
N GLY A 237 10.99 27.09 23.99
CA GLY A 237 10.07 26.39 23.09
C GLY A 237 9.81 27.17 21.80
N THR A 238 9.54 28.48 21.92
CA THR A 238 9.33 29.37 20.77
C THR A 238 10.57 29.45 19.88
N ILE A 239 11.74 29.69 20.46
CA ILE A 239 13.00 29.77 19.70
C ILE A 239 13.31 28.45 19.01
N LEU A 240 13.14 27.31 19.70
CA LEU A 240 13.34 26.00 19.08
C LEU A 240 12.41 25.78 17.88
N GLN A 241 11.18 26.30 17.92
CA GLN A 241 10.26 26.20 16.80
C GLN A 241 10.74 27.07 15.62
N GLU A 242 11.15 28.30 15.87
CA GLU A 242 11.69 29.19 14.84
C GLU A 242 12.94 28.59 14.16
N LEU A 243 13.86 28.04 14.94
CA LEU A 243 15.04 27.35 14.42
C LEU A 243 14.67 26.08 13.62
N ARG A 244 13.63 25.34 14.02
CA ARG A 244 13.13 24.20 13.23
C ARG A 244 12.59 24.64 11.89
N ASP A 245 11.87 25.77 11.85
CA ASP A 245 11.31 26.30 10.61
C ASP A 245 12.43 26.78 9.67
N MET A 246 13.49 27.41 10.20
CA MET A 246 14.69 27.75 9.43
C MET A 246 15.41 26.51 8.90
N TRP A 247 15.58 25.50 9.75
CA TRP A 247 16.20 24.24 9.37
C TRP A 247 15.42 23.53 8.25
N LYS A 248 14.08 23.49 8.32
CA LYS A 248 13.21 22.99 7.24
C LYS A 248 13.36 23.79 5.94
N LYS A 249 13.42 25.13 6.02
CA LYS A 249 13.63 25.99 4.85
C LYS A 249 14.98 25.75 4.19
N SER A 250 15.98 25.32 4.95
CA SER A 250 17.31 24.94 4.43
C SER A 250 17.40 23.52 3.88
N HIS A 251 16.26 22.86 3.62
CA HIS A 251 16.22 21.43 3.23
C HIS A 251 16.97 20.54 4.22
N TYR A 252 16.86 20.86 5.51
CA TYR A 252 17.48 20.10 6.61
C TYR A 252 19.02 20.11 6.61
N GLN A 253 19.65 21.06 5.92
CA GLN A 253 21.10 21.12 5.76
C GLN A 253 21.81 21.99 6.82
N MET A 254 21.13 23.00 7.38
CA MET A 254 21.77 23.87 8.37
C MET A 254 22.26 23.10 9.60
N SER A 255 23.51 23.37 9.97
CA SER A 255 24.19 22.85 11.16
C SER A 255 23.72 23.53 12.44
N LYS A 256 24.15 22.99 13.59
CA LYS A 256 23.88 23.61 14.90
C LYS A 256 24.44 25.03 14.95
N GLU A 257 25.67 25.20 14.49
CA GLU A 257 26.42 26.44 14.56
C GLU A 257 25.74 27.52 13.70
N GLU A 258 25.31 27.17 12.49
CA GLU A 258 24.57 28.07 11.59
C GLU A 258 23.22 28.49 12.18
N LEU A 259 22.48 27.55 12.78
CA LEU A 259 21.20 27.86 13.42
C LEU A 259 21.36 28.72 14.68
N LEU A 260 22.37 28.48 15.51
CA LEU A 260 22.57 29.29 16.71
C LEU A 260 23.11 30.69 16.39
N ALA A 261 23.85 30.85 15.29
CA ALA A 261 24.35 32.15 14.85
C ALA A 261 23.23 33.14 14.50
N THR A 262 22.07 32.66 14.06
CA THR A 262 20.93 33.53 13.68
C THR A 262 20.31 34.23 14.88
N LEU A 263 20.45 33.65 16.08
CA LEU A 263 19.98 34.24 17.34
C LEU A 263 20.90 35.34 17.86
N SER A 264 22.19 35.30 17.51
CA SER A 264 23.18 36.32 17.92
C SER A 264 23.08 37.61 17.10
N THR A 265 22.26 37.61 16.05
CA THR A 265 22.14 38.72 15.09
C THR A 265 20.79 39.44 15.20
N SER A 266 19.96 39.09 16.20
CA SER A 266 18.68 39.74 16.54
C SER A 266 18.79 40.44 17.89
#